data_AF-A0A0C3JZT2-F1
#
_entry.id   AF-A0A0C3JZT2-F1
#
_cell.length_a   1.000
_cell.length_b   1.000
_cell.length_c   1.000
_cell.angle_alpha   90.00
_cell.angle_beta   90.00
_cell.angle_gamma   90.00
#
_symmetry.space_group_name_H-M   'P 1'
#
loop_
_entity.id
_entity.type
_entity.pdbx_description
1 polymer ?
#
loop_
_entity_poly.entity_id
_entity_poly.type
_entity_poly.pdbx_seq_one_letter_code
_entity_poly.pdbx_strand_id
1 'polypeptide(L)' 'LQVVDLTVCPCALAALQLLQMGYYPSAPLGPTLAVSLQLLSLVRQVFMCMPPNISAWCESLEAHLASMGYKVDTKVCV' A
#
# COMPACT_ATOMS: atom_id res chain seq x y z
N LEU A 1 -11.11 18.84 13.74
CA LEU A 1 -9.92 18.71 14.62
C LEU A 1 -10.42 18.16 15.96
N GLN A 2 -9.89 17.03 16.41
CA GLN A 2 -10.24 16.42 17.69
C GLN A 2 -9.16 16.79 18.71
N VAL A 3 -9.57 17.26 19.89
CA VAL A 3 -8.66 17.57 21.01
C VAL A 3 -8.75 16.43 22.02
N VAL A 4 -7.60 15.99 22.53
CA VAL A 4 -7.48 14.87 23.46
C VAL A 4 -6.58 15.29 24.60
N ASP A 5 -7.04 15.08 25.83
CA ASP A 5 -6.26 15.33 27.05
C ASP A 5 -5.43 14.10 27.40
N LEU A 6 -4.14 14.31 27.71
CA LEU A 6 -3.18 13.27 28.07
C LEU A 6 -2.68 13.47 29.49
N THR A 7 -2.56 12.37 30.24
CA THR A 7 -1.99 12.37 31.59
C THR A 7 -0.52 11.98 31.52
N VAL A 8 0.36 12.98 31.38
CA VAL A 8 1.79 12.75 31.19
C VAL A 8 2.52 12.61 32.53
N CYS A 9 3.21 11.48 32.72
CA CYS A 9 4.13 11.27 33.83
C CYS A 9 5.39 10.54 33.33
N PRO A 10 6.48 10.50 34.12
CA PRO A 10 7.63 9.64 33.79
C PRO A 10 7.26 8.17 33.62
N CYS A 11 6.16 7.74 34.25
CA CYS A 11 5.55 6.42 34.15
C CYS A 11 4.69 6.18 32.89
N ALA A 12 4.21 7.25 32.24
CA ALA A 12 3.26 7.20 31.14
C ALA A 12 3.59 8.32 30.17
N LEU A 13 4.48 7.99 29.23
CA LEU A 13 4.93 8.91 28.20
C LEU A 13 3.78 9.23 27.24
N ALA A 14 3.65 10.50 26.86
CA ALA A 14 2.65 10.95 25.90
C ALA A 14 2.70 10.15 24.59
N ALA A 15 3.91 9.79 24.12
CA ALA A 15 4.09 8.98 22.92
C ALA A 15 3.45 7.59 23.04
N LEU A 16 3.57 6.93 24.20
CA LEU A 16 2.95 5.62 24.44
C LEU A 16 1.42 5.73 24.49
N GLN A 17 0.90 6.78 25.14
CA GLN A 17 -0.54 7.02 25.21
C GLN A 17 -1.13 7.30 23.82
N LEU A 18 -0.50 8.16 23.02
CA LEU A 18 -0.92 8.44 21.64
C LEU A 18 -0.86 7.19 20.75
N LEU A 19 0.17 6.36 20.93
CA LEU A 19 0.34 5.11 20.20
C LEU A 19 -0.79 4.12 20.54
N GLN A 20 -1.12 3.94 21.82
CA GLN A 20 -2.23 3.09 22.28
C GLN A 20 -3.61 3.58 21.82
N MET A 21 -3.76 4.88 21.60
CA MET A 21 -4.98 5.47 21.04
C MET A 21 -5.04 5.40 19.51
N GLY A 22 -4.00 4.91 18.83
CA GLY A 22 -3.94 4.84 17.37
C GLY A 22 -3.73 6.19 16.68
N TYR A 23 -3.36 7.24 17.42
CA TYR A 23 -3.07 8.57 16.87
C TYR A 23 -1.64 8.70 16.33
N TYR A 24 -0.82 7.65 16.44
CA TYR A 24 0.52 7.62 15.89
C TYR A 24 0.49 6.95 14.52
N PRO A 25 0.62 7.70 13.40
CA PRO A 25 0.40 7.17 12.05
C PRO A 25 1.43 6.10 11.64
N SER A 26 2.60 6.08 12.30
CA SER A 26 3.67 5.10 12.09
C SER A 26 3.68 3.95 13.10
N ALA A 27 2.67 3.86 13.98
CA ALA A 27 2.56 2.74 14.92
C ALA A 27 1.17 2.11 14.83
N PRO A 28 0.94 1.31 13.78
CA PRO A 28 -0.26 0.49 13.70
C PRO A 28 -0.25 -0.54 14.84
N LEU A 29 -1.22 -0.45 15.75
CA LEU A 29 -1.40 -1.39 16.87
C LEU A 29 -1.78 -2.82 16.43
N GLY A 30 -2.07 -2.99 15.15
CA GLY A 30 -2.35 -4.24 14.46
C GLY A 30 -2.32 -3.99 12.95
N PRO A 31 -2.40 -5.03 12.10
CA PRO A 31 -2.42 -4.83 10.66
C PRO A 31 -3.65 -3.99 10.27
N THR A 32 -3.44 -2.71 9.97
CA THR A 32 -4.50 -1.78 9.54
C THR A 32 -5.00 -2.10 8.13
N LEU A 33 -4.17 -2.75 7.32
CA LEU A 33 -4.48 -3.14 5.96
C LEU A 33 -3.62 -4.35 5.56
N ALA A 34 -4.27 -5.45 5.19
CA ALA A 34 -3.59 -6.55 4.52
C ALA A 34 -3.57 -6.27 3.02
N VAL A 35 -2.39 -6.09 2.44
CA VAL A 35 -2.22 -5.92 0.99
C VAL A 35 -1.53 -7.16 0.43
N SER A 36 -2.01 -7.64 -0.72
CA SER A 36 -1.34 -8.73 -1.42
C SER A 36 0.06 -8.32 -1.84
N LEU A 37 1.07 -9.11 -1.50
CA LEU A 37 2.45 -8.88 -1.93
C LEU A 37 2.58 -8.94 -3.47
N GLN A 38 1.76 -9.75 -4.12
CA GLN A 38 1.70 -9.82 -5.59
C GLN A 38 1.21 -8.49 -6.16
N LEU A 39 0.16 -7.90 -5.55
CA LEU A 39 -0.34 -6.58 -5.94
C LEU A 39 0.70 -5.49 -5.74
N LEU A 40 1.45 -5.51 -4.62
CA LEU A 40 2.53 -4.55 -4.38
C LEU A 40 3.66 -4.68 -5.42
N SER A 41 3.99 -5.91 -5.84
CA SER A 41 4.98 -6.15 -6.89
C SER A 41 4.51 -5.59 -8.24
N LEU A 42 3.23 -5.80 -8.60
CA LEU A 42 2.63 -5.22 -9.80
C LEU A 42 2.69 -3.69 -9.78
N VAL A 43 2.24 -3.08 -8.68
CA VAL A 43 2.24 -1.62 -8.52
C VAL A 43 3.66 -1.08 -8.67
N ARG A 44 4.65 -1.73 -8.04
CA ARG A 44 6.07 -1.35 -8.21
C ARG A 44 6.51 -1.40 -9.67
N GLN A 45 6.19 -2.46 -10.41
CA GLN A 45 6.56 -2.58 -11.82
C GLN A 45 5.90 -1.49 -12.68
N VAL A 46 4.59 -1.27 -12.48
CA VAL A 46 3.84 -0.21 -13.16
C VAL A 46 4.47 1.17 -12.89
N PHE A 47 4.80 1.48 -11.64
CA PHE A 47 5.43 2.76 -11.27
C PHE A 47 6.81 2.96 -11.88
N MET A 48 7.62 1.90 -11.97
CA MET A 48 8.97 1.97 -12.57
C MET A 48 8.92 2.16 -14.09
N CYS A 49 7.83 1.74 -14.74
CA CYS A 49 7.65 1.78 -16.19
C CYS A 49 6.82 2.98 -16.69
N MET A 50 6.51 3.99 -15.87
CA MET A 50 5.55 5.07 -16.19
C MET A 50 5.99 6.00 -17.35
N PRO A 51 5.30 5.96 -18.51
CA PRO A 51 4.62 7.11 -19.07
C PRO A 51 3.12 7.02 -18.74
N PRO A 52 2.39 8.15 -18.69
CA PRO A 52 0.98 8.19 -18.28
C PRO A 52 0.06 7.73 -19.43
N ASN A 53 0.29 6.54 -19.98
CA ASN A 53 -0.54 5.99 -21.04
C ASN A 53 -1.05 4.59 -20.68
N ILE A 54 -2.26 4.30 -21.17
CA ILE A 54 -2.97 3.05 -20.90
C ILE A 54 -2.18 1.86 -21.46
N SER A 55 -1.48 2.03 -22.59
CA SER A 55 -0.71 0.97 -23.24
C SER A 55 0.44 0.44 -22.39
N ALA A 56 1.28 1.31 -21.82
CA ALA A 56 2.41 0.90 -20.98
C ALA A 56 1.94 0.24 -19.66
N TRP A 57 0.79 0.68 -19.15
CA TRP A 57 0.14 0.03 -18.01
C TRP A 57 -0.32 -1.39 -18.37
N CYS A 58 -1.00 -1.57 -19.51
CA CYS A 58 -1.43 -2.87 -20.00
C CYS A 58 -0.23 -3.82 -20.22
N GLU A 59 0.83 -3.36 -20.87
CA GLU A 59 2.05 -4.15 -21.08
C GLU A 59 2.70 -4.58 -19.75
N SER A 60 2.80 -3.65 -18.79
CA SER A 60 3.36 -3.95 -17.47
C SER A 60 2.51 -4.97 -16.70
N LEU A 61 1.18 -4.89 -16.83
CA LEU A 61 0.25 -5.85 -16.23
C LEU A 61 0.36 -7.24 -16.89
N GLU A 62 0.39 -7.29 -18.21
CA GLU A 62 0.55 -8.54 -18.97
C GLU A 62 1.88 -9.22 -18.62
N ALA A 63 2.98 -8.47 -18.55
CA ALA A 63 4.29 -8.99 -18.15
C ALA A 63 4.28 -9.52 -16.71
N HIS A 64 3.62 -8.82 -15.79
CA HIS A 64 3.48 -9.28 -14.40
C HIS A 64 2.67 -10.58 -14.32
N LEU A 65 1.53 -10.66 -15.01
CA LEU A 65 0.69 -11.86 -15.06
C LEU A 65 1.42 -13.05 -15.71
N ALA A 66 2.15 -12.82 -16.79
CA ALA A 66 2.99 -13.81 -17.44
C ALA A 66 4.08 -14.36 -16.51
N SER A 67 4.70 -13.52 -15.68
CA SER A 67 5.70 -13.95 -14.69
C SER A 67 5.12 -14.88 -13.61
N MET A 68 3.81 -14.80 -13.37
CA MET A 68 3.08 -15.71 -12.48
C MET A 68 2.51 -16.94 -13.21
N GLY A 69 2.79 -17.10 -14.51
CA GLY A 69 2.32 -18.22 -15.34
C GLY A 69 0.91 -18.04 -15.91
N TYR A 70 0.30 -16.86 -15.74
CA TYR A 70 -1.00 -16.56 -16.36
C TYR A 70 -0.79 -16.08 -17.79
N LYS A 71 -1.54 -16.68 -18.72
CA LYS A 71 -1.55 -16.25 -20.11
C LYS A 71 -2.75 -15.33 -20.33
N VAL A 72 -2.49 -14.07 -20.62
CA VAL A 72 -3.51 -13.11 -21.00
C VAL A 72 -3.69 -13.21 -22.52
N ASP A 73 -4.83 -13.73 -22.97
CA ASP A 73 -5.16 -13.82 -24.40
C ASP A 73 -5.91 -12.54 -24.81
N THR A 74 -5.21 -11.41 -24.82
CA THR A 74 -5.76 -10.10 -25.19
C THR A 74 -5.55 -9.84 -26.69
N LYS A 75 -6.45 -10.39 -27.51
CA LYS A 75 -6.76 -9.78 -28.80
C LYS A 75 -8.07 -9.02 -28.71
N VAL A 76 -7.99 -7.74 -28.36
CA VAL A 76 -8.97 -6.76 -28.83
C VAL A 76 -8.20 -5.72 -29.63
N CYS A 77 -8.04 -6.00 -30.92
CA CYS A 77 -7.68 -4.96 -31.87
C CYS A 77 -8.88 -4.02 -31.97
N VAL A 78 -8.71 -2.76 -31.56
CA VAL A 78 -9.59 -1.66 -31.99
C VAL A 78 -8.81 -0.84 -32.99
#